data_AF-X0TXH8-F1
#
_entry.id   AF-X0TXH8-F1
#
_cell.length_a   1.000
_cell.length_b   1.000
_cell.length_c   1.000
_cell.angle_alpha   90.00
_cell.angle_beta   90.00
_cell.angle_gamma   90.00
#
_symmetry.space_group_name_H-M   'P 1'
#
loop_
_entity.id
_entity.type
_entity.pdbx_description
1 polymer ?
#
loop_
_entity_poly.entity_id
_entity_poly.type
_entity_poly.pdbx_seq_one_letter_code
_entity_poly.pdbx_strand_id
1 'polypeptide(L)' 'YCPYHDNATWRKMRDHDLESWYEAVRMDEMIRDGFANTRNELYLHRSLVPLVDADLSDPAENQNTFSFMDECDGMCGV' A
#
# COMPACT_ATOMS: atom_id res chain seq x y z
N TYR A 1 -5.02 2.85 10.22
CA TYR A 1 -4.80 3.04 8.78
C TYR A 1 -3.32 2.78 8.52
N CYS A 2 -2.98 1.63 7.95
CA CYS A 2 -1.62 1.38 7.51
C CYS A 2 -1.50 1.95 6.08
N PRO A 3 -0.60 2.91 5.82
CA PRO A 3 -0.52 3.60 4.53
C PRO A 3 0.07 2.75 3.39
N TYR A 4 0.53 1.52 3.70
CA TYR A 4 1.10 0.59 2.74
C TYR A 4 0.11 -0.54 2.49
N HIS A 5 -0.55 -0.50 1.33
CA HIS A 5 -1.38 -1.59 0.84
C HIS A 5 -0.62 -2.40 -0.21
N ASP A 6 -0.79 -3.72 -0.17
CA ASP A 6 -0.28 -4.62 -1.21
C ASP A 6 -1.11 -4.52 -2.50
N ASN A 7 -0.54 -5.00 -3.60
CA ASN A 7 -1.18 -5.05 -4.92
C ASN A 7 -2.58 -5.69 -4.89
N ALA A 8 -2.76 -6.78 -4.12
CA ALA A 8 -4.04 -7.44 -3.93
C ALA A 8 -5.11 -6.51 -3.33
N THR A 9 -4.71 -5.69 -2.35
CA THR A 9 -5.62 -4.76 -1.67
C THR A 9 -6.01 -3.62 -2.59
N TRP A 10 -5.04 -3.05 -3.31
CA TRP A 10 -5.29 -2.05 -4.34
C TRP A 10 -6.22 -2.54 -5.43
N ARG A 11 -6.03 -3.79 -5.90
CA ARG A 11 -6.90 -4.41 -6.89
C ARG A 11 -8.32 -4.60 -6.36
N LYS A 12 -8.46 -5.14 -5.14
CA LYS A 12 -9.77 -5.33 -4.51
C LYS A 12 -10.51 -4.02 -4.34
N MET A 13 -9.80 -2.96 -3.94
CA MET A 13 -10.34 -1.61 -3.82
C MET A 13 -10.78 -1.07 -5.19
N ARG A 14 -9.94 -1.17 -6.22
CA ARG A 14 -10.30 -0.80 -7.60
C ARG A 14 -11.55 -1.54 -8.11
N ASP A 15 -11.67 -2.83 -7.81
CA ASP A 15 -12.72 -3.69 -8.39
C ASP A 15 -14.04 -3.65 -7.58
N HIS A 16 -13.99 -3.41 -6.26
CA HIS A 16 -15.17 -3.45 -5.38
C HIS A 16 -15.54 -2.10 -4.73
N ASP A 17 -14.61 -1.13 -4.69
CA ASP A 17 -14.77 0.15 -3.99
C ASP A 17 -14.12 1.29 -4.80
N LEU A 18 -14.76 1.62 -5.91
CA LEU A 18 -14.29 2.64 -6.84
C LEU A 18 -14.14 4.03 -6.19
N GLU A 19 -15.05 4.38 -5.26
CA GLU A 19 -15.00 5.68 -4.56
C GLU A 19 -13.69 5.81 -3.78
N SER A 20 -13.40 4.81 -2.94
CA SER A 20 -12.17 4.81 -2.17
C SER A 20 -10.95 4.75 -3.09
N TRP A 21 -11.00 3.96 -4.16
CA TRP A 21 -9.91 3.88 -5.16
C TRP A 21 -9.58 5.26 -5.75
N TYR A 22 -10.59 6.02 -6.17
CA TYR A 22 -10.38 7.37 -6.69
C TYR A 22 -9.82 8.31 -5.63
N GLU A 23 -10.25 8.19 -4.38
CA GLU A 23 -9.66 8.97 -3.28
C GLU A 23 -8.18 8.63 -3.09
N ALA A 24 -7.81 7.35 -3.11
CA ALA A 24 -6.41 6.92 -3.01
C ALA A 24 -5.55 7.47 -4.16
N VAL A 25 -6.06 7.45 -5.40
CA VAL A 25 -5.38 8.05 -6.55
C VAL A 25 -5.22 9.57 -6.38
N ARG A 26 -6.27 10.28 -5.94
CA ARG A 26 -6.15 11.72 -5.66
C ARG A 26 -5.12 12.01 -4.57
N MET A 27 -5.09 11.21 -3.51
CA MET A 27 -4.11 11.36 -2.44
C MET A 27 -2.69 11.11 -2.94
N ASP A 28 -2.48 10.10 -3.80
CA ASP A 28 -1.20 9.83 -4.47
C ASP A 28 -0.72 11.06 -5.28
N GLU A 29 -1.62 11.70 -6.03
CA GLU A 29 -1.30 12.94 -6.75
C GLU A 29 -0.98 14.10 -5.80
N MET A 30 -1.78 14.28 -4.74
CA MET A 30 -1.61 15.35 -3.76
C MET A 30 -0.28 15.25 -2.99
N ILE A 31 0.17 14.04 -2.65
CA ILE A 31 1.46 13.86 -1.97
C ILE A 31 2.64 13.98 -2.93
N ARG A 32 2.44 13.67 -4.21
CA ARG A 32 3.51 13.70 -5.22
C ARG A 32 4.07 15.10 -5.42
N ASP A 33 3.19 16.09 -5.47
CA ASP A 33 3.56 17.51 -5.56
C ASP A 33 4.05 18.11 -4.23
N GLY A 34 4.14 17.28 -3.17
CA GLY A 34 4.87 17.51 -1.91
C GLY A 34 4.99 18.95 -1.41
N PHE A 35 4.25 19.28 -0.35
CA PHE A 35 4.37 20.48 0.52
C PHE A 35 5.59 21.40 0.23
N ALA A 36 5.43 22.31 -0.74
CA ALA A 36 6.24 23.50 -1.04
C ALA A 36 7.79 23.41 -1.05
N ASN A 37 8.42 22.29 -0.72
CA ASN A 37 9.86 22.21 -0.45
C ASN A 37 10.45 20.79 -0.48
N THR A 38 9.70 19.76 -0.87
CA THR A 38 10.23 18.40 -1.02
C THR A 38 10.79 18.26 -2.43
N ARG A 39 12.09 17.94 -2.56
CA ARG A 39 12.77 17.75 -3.85
C ARG A 39 12.45 16.41 -4.53
N ASN A 40 11.66 15.57 -3.87
CA ASN A 40 11.41 14.20 -4.27
C ASN A 40 9.91 13.98 -4.43
N GLU A 41 9.52 13.42 -5.56
CA GLU A 41 8.17 12.93 -5.80
C GLU A 41 7.86 11.76 -4.85
N LEU A 42 6.75 11.87 -4.13
CA LEU A 42 6.24 10.80 -3.27
C LEU A 42 5.23 9.95 -4.04
N TYR A 43 5.28 8.65 -3.80
CA TYR A 43 4.38 7.67 -4.40
C TYR A 43 3.81 6.76 -3.30
N LEU A 44 2.51 6.47 -3.36
CA LEU A 44 1.87 5.49 -2.48
C LEU A 44 2.27 4.06 -2.85
N HIS A 45 2.56 3.81 -4.12
CA HIS A 45 2.97 2.50 -4.60
C HIS A 45 4.47 2.27 -4.44
N ARG A 46 4.85 1.07 -4.00
CA ARG A 46 6.25 0.68 -3.78
C ARG A 46 7.13 0.73 -5.03
N SER A 47 6.53 0.63 -6.22
CA SER A 47 7.22 0.70 -7.50
C SER A 47 7.59 2.13 -7.89
N LEU A 48 7.24 3.13 -7.07
CA LEU A 48 7.52 4.56 -7.32
C LEU A 48 6.93 5.05 -8.65
N VAL A 49 5.73 4.58 -8.95
CA VAL A 49 4.94 4.98 -10.12
C VAL A 49 3.56 5.42 -9.65
N PRO A 50 2.84 6.23 -10.46
CA PRO A 50 1.47 6.61 -10.14
C PRO A 50 0.59 5.40 -9.83
N LEU A 51 -0.27 5.51 -8.81
CA LEU A 51 -1.12 4.38 -8.42
C LEU A 51 -2.03 3.88 -9.56
N VAL A 52 -2.42 4.78 -10.47
CA VAL A 52 -3.19 4.45 -11.69
C VAL A 52 -2.39 3.68 -12.74
N ASP A 53 -1.07 3.89 -12.80
CA ASP A 53 -0.14 3.24 -13.73
C ASP A 53 0.58 2.03 -13.10
N ALA A 54 0.39 1.82 -11.80
CA ALA A 54 1.02 0.73 -11.08
C ALA A 54 0.56 -0.62 -11.61
N ASP A 55 1.53 -1.49 -11.93
CA ASP A 55 1.21 -2.87 -12.25
C ASP A 55 0.80 -3.60 -10.96
N LEU A 56 -0.51 -3.71 -10.79
CA LEU A 56 -1.11 -4.46 -9.70
C LEU A 56 -1.12 -5.96 -9.97
N SER A 57 -0.69 -6.44 -11.14
CA SER A 57 -0.70 -7.86 -11.52
C SER A 57 0.54 -8.56 -10.97
N ASP A 58 0.63 -8.73 -9.65
CA ASP A 58 1.78 -9.42 -9.08
C ASP A 58 1.67 -10.95 -9.31
N PRO A 59 2.64 -11.61 -9.94
CA PRO A 59 2.68 -13.07 -10.01
C PRO A 59 3.06 -13.73 -8.65
N ALA A 60 3.50 -12.95 -7.66
CA ALA A 60 3.89 -13.41 -6.32
C ALA A 60 2.74 -13.35 -5.29
N GLU A 61 1.47 -13.27 -5.71
CA GLU A 61 0.28 -13.33 -4.82
C GLU A 61 0.15 -14.65 -4.02
N ASN A 62 1.13 -15.55 -4.09
CA ASN A 62 1.21 -16.77 -3.31
C ASN A 62 2.49 -16.88 -2.45
N GLN A 63 3.20 -15.79 -2.18
CA GLN A 63 4.35 -15.83 -1.28
C GLN A 63 4.23 -14.77 -0.18
N ASN A 64 3.86 -15.28 1.01
CA ASN A 64 3.94 -14.65 2.33
C ASN A 64 2.81 -13.71 2.76
N THR A 65 1.60 -14.30 2.87
CA THR A 65 0.92 -14.27 4.18
C THR A 65 1.71 -15.14 5.19
N PHE A 66 2.86 -14.63 5.64
CA PHE A 66 3.70 -15.20 6.70
C PHE A 66 4.35 -14.01 7.41
N SER A 67 4.28 -13.81 8.72
CA SER A 67 3.58 -14.52 9.78
C SER A 67 3.62 -13.56 10.98
N PHE A 68 2.49 -12.97 11.37
CA PHE A 68 2.31 -12.40 12.71
C PHE A 68 1.82 -13.49 13.70
N MET A 69 2.10 -14.76 13.35
CA MET A 69 1.70 -15.99 14.05
C MET A 69 2.91 -16.92 14.21
N ASP A 70 4.12 -16.37 14.34
CA ASP A 70 5.21 -17.11 14.99
C ASP A 70 5.30 -16.58 16.42
N GLU A 71 4.78 -17.40 17.31
CA GLU A 71 5.11 -17.48 18.74
C GLU A 71 4.50 -16.41 19.65
N CYS A 72 3.20 -16.60 19.92
CA CYS A 72 2.76 -16.50 21.30
C CYS A 72 3.30 -17.72 22.08
N ASP A 73 4.49 -17.59 22.65
CA ASP A 73 5.00 -18.35 23.81
C ASP A 73 6.13 -17.49 24.41
N GLY A 74 6.18 -17.03 25.65
CA GLY A 74 5.44 -17.25 26.87
C GLY A 74 6.28 -16.60 28.00
N MET A 75 5.64 -16.28 29.11
CA MET A 75 6.22 -15.95 30.43
C MET A 75 6.60 -14.50 30.81
N CYS A 76 5.78 -14.04 31.76
CA CYS A 76 5.94 -13.03 32.81
C CYS A 76 7.26 -13.12 33.62
N GLY A 77 7.81 -11.95 33.99
CA GLY A 77 8.32 -11.63 35.33
C GLY A 77 9.68 -12.18 35.77
N VAL A 78 10.69 -11.31 35.77
CA VAL A 78 11.56 -10.97 36.93
C VAL A 78 12.01 -9.52 36.82
#